data_AF-A0A2D4MU30-F1
#
_entry.id   AF-A0A2D4MU30-F1
#
_cell.length_a   1.000
_cell.length_b   1.000
_cell.length_c   1.000
_cell.angle_alpha   90.00
_cell.angle_beta   90.00
_cell.angle_gamma   90.00
#
_symmetry.space_group_name_H-M   'P 1'
#
loop_
_entity.id
_entity.type
_entity.pdbx_description
1 polymer ?
#
loop_
_entity_poly.entity_id
_entity_poly.type
_entity_poly.pdbx_seq_one_letter_code
_entity_poly.pdbx_strand_id
1 'polypeptide(L)'
;MITGFSKSPGQRGPQHESYEEKYERRCEKHESLLRRNNRTTCRLTGKEAKEPAQNPRQKEFFRRRNLTIEELGRTKMMLPPGKRGTLFPVNCSDNLEEIPPQTYLNYLPNIQPHTKSIQHNFSNIFPLSKSSQAILVMDVPKNCKGTQTTKELTSEKKNSCQQTDCGTAVLDKEIIQLSNYLNEALHRELVLKQKMVILQELLAMLLEAAEKSWKGQFNEDKLKCRLSMLENQLQICTQNYSKRGLKRILLEMEDQKQNYEQKVKESLQKLLEEKTQAQNQFQNAQWSDTQNSQLQQALKDMENERANLYSRINNLEEENILIMEYLDEVEGKLQTEKNQKLILEATTERLQTISLCH
;
A
#
# COMPACT_ATOMS: atom_id res chain seq x y z
N MET A 1 68.93 -24.16 10.78
CA MET A 1 69.00 -23.43 9.50
C MET A 1 67.90 -23.96 8.60
N ILE A 2 67.20 -23.06 7.89
CA ILE A 2 66.33 -23.28 6.71
C ILE A 2 64.91 -23.80 7.04
N THR A 3 63.97 -22.90 7.36
CA THR A 3 62.97 -22.17 6.51
C THR A 3 61.59 -22.83 6.51
N GLY A 4 60.72 -22.38 7.41
CA GLY A 4 59.27 -22.60 7.33
C GLY A 4 58.60 -21.43 6.62
N PHE A 5 58.02 -21.68 5.45
CA PHE A 5 57.31 -20.71 4.64
C PHE A 5 56.12 -20.07 5.38
N SER A 6 56.16 -18.75 5.52
CA SER A 6 55.03 -17.93 5.95
C SER A 6 53.98 -17.89 4.83
N LYS A 7 52.86 -18.58 5.02
CA LYS A 7 51.66 -18.37 4.19
C LYS A 7 50.97 -17.08 4.63
N SER A 8 50.96 -16.11 3.74
CA SER A 8 50.11 -14.92 3.79
C SER A 8 48.63 -15.34 3.93
N PRO A 9 47.79 -14.63 4.71
CA PRO A 9 46.36 -14.90 4.70
C PRO A 9 45.77 -14.36 3.39
N GLY A 10 45.78 -15.23 2.39
CA GLY A 10 45.04 -15.07 1.15
C GLY A 10 43.54 -14.95 1.44
N GLN A 11 42.91 -14.10 0.63
CA GLN A 11 41.50 -13.79 0.60
C GLN A 11 40.62 -15.03 0.81
N ARG A 12 39.87 -15.07 1.92
CA ARG A 12 38.75 -15.99 2.08
C ARG A 12 37.54 -15.42 1.31
N GLY A 13 37.19 -16.10 0.22
CA GLY A 13 35.87 -15.99 -0.42
C GLY A 13 34.76 -16.47 0.51
N PRO A 14 33.49 -16.22 0.16
CA PRO A 14 32.48 -15.74 1.10
C PRO A 14 32.20 -16.73 2.23
N GLN A 15 32.49 -16.30 3.46
CA GLN A 15 31.77 -16.80 4.64
C GLN A 15 30.27 -16.69 4.34
N HIS A 16 29.47 -17.63 4.83
CA HIS A 16 28.02 -17.59 4.69
C HIS A 16 27.46 -16.47 5.58
N GLU A 17 27.70 -15.23 5.17
CA GLU A 17 27.35 -14.01 5.90
C GLU A 17 25.84 -13.97 6.04
N SER A 18 25.39 -13.85 7.30
CA SER A 18 23.99 -13.68 7.62
C SER A 18 23.45 -12.40 6.96
N TYR A 19 22.14 -12.37 6.71
CA TYR A 19 21.47 -11.17 6.17
C TYR A 19 21.80 -9.93 7.02
N GLU A 20 21.87 -10.11 8.34
CA GLU A 20 22.17 -9.05 9.30
C GLU A 20 23.58 -8.47 9.11
N GLU A 21 24.60 -9.31 8.90
CA GLU A 21 25.99 -8.87 8.62
C GLU A 21 26.12 -8.12 7.28
N LYS A 22 25.28 -8.45 6.30
CA LYS A 22 25.21 -7.69 5.03
C LYS A 22 24.45 -6.37 5.20
N TYR A 23 23.49 -6.30 6.11
CA TYR A 23 22.78 -5.09 6.45
C TYR A 23 23.72 -4.12 7.18
N GLU A 24 24.40 -4.59 8.23
CA GLU A 24 25.32 -3.78 9.03
C GLU A 24 26.47 -3.20 8.22
N ARG A 25 27.16 -4.00 7.39
CA ARG A 25 28.21 -3.45 6.50
C ARG A 25 27.71 -2.39 5.52
N ARG A 26 26.45 -2.47 5.09
CA ARG A 26 25.85 -1.43 4.23
C ARG A 26 25.57 -0.16 5.03
N CYS A 27 25.10 -0.30 6.26
CA CYS A 27 24.90 0.81 7.20
C CYS A 27 26.23 1.51 7.52
N GLU A 28 27.26 0.76 7.91
CA GLU A 28 28.61 1.28 8.18
C GLU A 28 29.21 2.01 6.98
N LYS A 29 29.06 1.45 5.77
CA LYS A 29 29.53 2.10 4.54
C LYS A 29 28.79 3.40 4.27
N HIS A 30 27.49 3.46 4.54
CA HIS A 30 26.71 4.67 4.39
C HIS A 30 27.12 5.73 5.43
N GLU A 31 27.31 5.34 6.69
CA GLU A 31 27.79 6.23 7.74
C GLU A 31 29.20 6.76 7.43
N SER A 32 30.11 5.92 6.95
CA SER A 32 31.46 6.32 6.53
C SER A 32 31.44 7.38 5.42
N LEU A 33 30.47 7.31 4.50
CA LEU A 33 30.29 8.32 3.45
C LEU A 33 29.72 9.64 4.00
N LEU A 34 28.83 9.56 4.99
CA LEU A 34 28.26 10.74 5.68
C LEU A 34 29.30 11.46 6.55
N ARG A 35 30.23 10.72 7.17
CA ARG A 35 31.31 11.26 8.01
C ARG A 35 32.45 11.88 7.20
N ARG A 36 32.49 11.70 5.88
CA ARG A 36 33.48 12.38 5.03
C ARG A 36 33.13 13.86 4.93
N ASN A 37 33.99 14.68 5.53
CA ASN A 37 33.95 16.13 5.37
C ASN A 37 34.39 16.45 3.92
N ASN A 38 33.43 16.45 2.98
CA ASN A 38 33.68 16.83 1.58
C ASN A 38 33.87 18.35 1.48
N ARG A 39 35.03 18.82 1.93
CA ARG A 39 35.48 20.20 1.72
C ARG A 39 35.91 20.32 0.25
N THR A 40 34.96 20.57 -0.63
CA THR A 40 35.28 20.92 -2.02
C THR A 40 35.98 22.28 -2.03
N THR A 41 37.24 22.30 -2.46
CA THR A 41 38.10 23.48 -2.61
C THR A 41 37.67 24.44 -3.73
N CYS A 42 36.41 24.39 -4.17
CA CYS A 42 35.87 25.23 -5.25
C CYS A 42 35.58 26.69 -4.85
N ARG A 43 36.01 27.12 -3.65
CA ARG A 43 35.97 28.53 -3.23
C ARG A 43 37.32 28.96 -2.68
N LEU A 44 38.34 28.92 -3.54
CA LEU A 44 39.53 29.76 -3.38
C LEU A 44 39.47 30.83 -4.47
N THR A 45 39.52 32.08 -4.03
CA THR A 45 39.48 33.29 -4.82
C THR A 45 40.78 33.52 -5.59
N GLY A 46 40.66 33.86 -6.88
CA GLY A 46 41.61 34.73 -7.60
C GLY A 46 42.85 34.09 -8.21
N LYS A 47 42.86 33.94 -9.54
CA LYS A 47 43.77 34.61 -10.51
C LYS A 47 43.94 33.81 -11.81
N GLU A 48 44.04 34.58 -12.89
CA GLU A 48 44.54 34.29 -14.25
C GLU A 48 43.58 33.61 -15.24
N ALA A 49 43.09 34.45 -16.15
CA ALA A 49 42.38 34.07 -17.37
C ALA A 49 43.34 33.38 -18.35
N LYS A 50 43.02 32.13 -18.70
CA LYS A 50 43.41 31.52 -19.97
C LYS A 50 42.14 31.20 -20.74
N GLU A 51 42.20 31.41 -22.06
CA GLU A 51 41.10 31.28 -23.03
C GLU A 51 40.19 30.05 -22.81
N PRO A 52 38.88 30.15 -23.11
CA PRO A 52 37.96 29.05 -22.91
C PRO A 52 38.12 28.00 -24.02
N ALA A 53 38.93 26.98 -23.77
CA ALA A 53 38.78 25.71 -24.47
C ALA A 53 37.36 25.17 -24.18
N GLN A 54 36.55 25.00 -25.24
CA GLN A 54 35.15 24.58 -25.11
C GLN A 54 34.97 23.36 -24.19
N ASN A 55 34.00 23.50 -23.27
CA ASN A 55 33.68 22.54 -22.22
C ASN A 55 33.30 21.17 -22.84
N PRO A 56 33.84 20.02 -22.38
CA PRO A 56 33.59 18.70 -22.97
C PRO A 56 32.10 18.37 -23.14
N ARG A 57 31.26 18.87 -22.22
CA ARG A 57 29.82 18.70 -22.25
C ARG A 57 29.14 19.41 -23.44
N GLN A 58 29.68 20.55 -23.85
CA GLN A 58 29.22 21.29 -25.03
C GLN A 58 29.59 20.55 -26.32
N LYS A 59 30.83 20.04 -26.43
CA LYS A 59 31.23 19.21 -27.58
C LYS A 59 30.33 17.98 -27.75
N GLU A 60 30.01 17.32 -26.63
CA GLU A 60 29.11 16.17 -26.62
C GLU A 60 27.68 16.53 -27.06
N PHE A 61 27.20 17.69 -26.65
CA PHE A 61 25.89 18.21 -27.04
C PHE A 61 25.80 18.51 -28.55
N PHE A 62 26.81 19.17 -29.13
CA PHE A 62 26.86 19.45 -30.57
C PHE A 62 26.98 18.17 -31.40
N ARG A 63 27.79 17.20 -30.94
CA ARG A 63 27.95 15.89 -31.57
C ARG A 63 26.66 15.08 -31.61
N ARG A 64 25.88 15.09 -30.52
CA ARG A 64 24.60 14.36 -30.45
C ARG A 64 23.50 15.00 -31.29
N ARG A 65 23.64 16.27 -31.63
CA ARG A 65 22.65 17.03 -32.40
C ARG A 65 23.07 17.30 -33.85
N ASN A 66 24.23 16.80 -34.29
CA ASN A 66 24.79 17.03 -35.62
C ASN A 66 24.80 18.52 -36.03
N LEU A 67 25.06 19.42 -35.07
CA LEU A 67 25.18 20.85 -35.34
C LEU A 67 26.66 21.17 -35.51
N THR A 68 27.12 21.21 -36.76
CA THR A 68 28.39 21.85 -37.11
C THR A 68 28.27 23.36 -36.90
N ILE A 69 29.27 23.97 -36.29
CA ILE A 69 29.44 25.43 -36.37
C ILE A 69 29.69 25.73 -37.85
N GLU A 70 28.64 26.16 -38.55
CA GLU A 70 28.74 26.63 -39.93
C GLU A 70 29.44 28.00 -39.92
N GLU A 71 30.75 27.99 -40.17
CA GLU A 71 31.38 29.12 -40.85
C GLU A 71 30.88 29.13 -42.31
N LEU A 72 29.99 30.09 -42.58
CA LEU A 72 29.78 30.76 -43.86
C LEU A 72 29.70 29.89 -45.16
N GLY A 73 28.46 29.64 -45.62
CA GLY A 73 28.13 29.76 -47.04
C GLY A 73 27.74 28.48 -47.81
N ARG A 74 26.50 28.52 -48.34
CA ARG A 74 25.90 27.71 -49.43
C ARG A 74 25.72 26.20 -49.16
N THR A 75 24.46 25.71 -49.19
CA THR A 75 23.86 24.89 -50.28
C THR A 75 22.59 24.13 -49.85
N LYS A 76 21.55 24.25 -50.69
CA LYS A 76 20.32 23.45 -50.95
C LYS A 76 19.72 22.48 -49.90
N MET A 77 18.38 22.59 -49.81
CA MET A 77 17.39 21.68 -49.22
C MET A 77 17.54 20.21 -49.63
N MET A 78 17.14 19.27 -48.75
CA MET A 78 16.40 18.02 -49.08
C MET A 78 15.63 17.51 -47.85
N LEU A 79 14.36 17.11 -48.05
CA LEU A 79 13.48 16.39 -47.12
C LEU A 79 14.01 14.97 -46.80
N PRO A 80 13.65 14.36 -45.66
CA PRO A 80 14.02 12.97 -45.37
C PRO A 80 13.03 11.94 -45.97
N PRO A 81 13.53 10.79 -46.47
CA PRO A 81 12.70 9.71 -47.01
C PRO A 81 12.19 8.75 -45.93
N GLY A 82 10.97 8.25 -46.14
CA GLY A 82 10.32 7.27 -45.28
C GLY A 82 11.00 5.89 -45.27
N LYS A 83 10.79 5.14 -44.19
CA LYS A 83 10.96 3.69 -44.17
C LYS A 83 9.79 3.01 -43.48
N ARG A 84 9.17 2.16 -44.30
CA ARG A 84 8.10 1.19 -44.04
C ARG A 84 8.70 0.01 -43.27
N GLY A 85 8.03 -0.44 -42.20
CA GLY A 85 8.41 -1.62 -41.43
C GLY A 85 7.15 -2.38 -41.00
N THR A 86 6.97 -3.53 -41.62
CA THR A 86 5.79 -4.41 -41.65
C THR A 86 5.62 -5.21 -40.34
N LEU A 87 4.42 -5.26 -39.77
CA LEU A 87 3.95 -6.38 -38.95
C LEU A 87 2.47 -6.67 -39.28
N PHE A 88 2.18 -7.96 -39.40
CA PHE A 88 0.94 -8.57 -39.87
C PHE A 88 -0.30 -8.28 -39.01
N PRO A 89 -1.52 -8.42 -39.57
CA PRO A 89 -2.77 -8.06 -38.91
C PRO A 89 -3.31 -9.20 -38.04
N VAL A 90 -3.78 -8.88 -36.84
CA VAL A 90 -4.74 -9.71 -36.12
C VAL A 90 -5.99 -8.85 -35.96
N ASN A 91 -7.02 -9.21 -36.73
CA ASN A 91 -8.37 -8.73 -36.55
C ASN A 91 -8.88 -9.20 -35.18
N CYS A 92 -9.40 -8.27 -34.37
CA CYS A 92 -10.41 -8.61 -33.38
C CYS A 92 -11.57 -7.66 -33.57
N SER A 93 -12.70 -8.28 -33.90
CA SER A 93 -14.01 -7.68 -34.14
C SER A 93 -14.49 -6.88 -32.93
N ASP A 94 -15.10 -5.74 -33.24
CA ASP A 94 -16.09 -5.07 -32.40
C ASP A 94 -17.16 -6.06 -31.96
N ASN A 95 -17.45 -6.05 -30.66
CA ASN A 95 -18.78 -6.20 -30.04
C ASN A 95 -18.56 -6.26 -28.52
N LEU A 96 -18.69 -5.12 -27.84
CA LEU A 96 -18.90 -5.11 -26.39
C LEU A 96 -20.16 -4.31 -26.10
N GLU A 97 -21.20 -5.05 -25.77
CA GLU A 97 -22.44 -4.55 -25.17
C GLU A 97 -22.15 -3.67 -23.97
N GLU A 98 -22.90 -2.58 -23.88
CA GLU A 98 -22.98 -1.69 -22.73
C GLU A 98 -23.39 -2.47 -21.47
N ILE A 99 -22.57 -2.41 -20.43
CA ILE A 99 -23.02 -2.62 -19.05
C ILE A 99 -22.40 -1.50 -18.18
N PRO A 100 -23.19 -0.76 -17.38
CA PRO A 100 -22.71 0.45 -16.70
C PRO A 100 -21.88 0.12 -15.45
N PRO A 101 -20.77 0.82 -15.17
CA PRO A 101 -20.06 0.67 -13.90
C PRO A 101 -20.66 1.61 -12.86
N GLN A 102 -21.71 1.17 -12.18
CA GLN A 102 -22.00 1.66 -10.84
C GLN A 102 -21.96 0.49 -9.88
N THR A 103 -21.43 0.74 -8.67
CA THR A 103 -21.42 -0.15 -7.49
C THR A 103 -20.14 -0.94 -7.24
N TYR A 104 -18.95 -0.31 -7.22
CA TYR A 104 -17.85 -0.76 -6.34
C TYR A 104 -16.90 0.39 -6.01
N LEU A 105 -17.36 1.37 -5.22
CA LEU A 105 -16.49 2.27 -4.46
C LEU A 105 -17.12 2.60 -3.11
N ASN A 106 -17.27 1.58 -2.27
CA ASN A 106 -17.38 1.76 -0.82
C ASN A 106 -16.36 0.81 -0.20
N TYR A 107 -15.69 1.26 0.86
CA TYR A 107 -14.53 0.65 1.53
C TYR A 107 -13.16 1.05 0.95
N LEU A 108 -12.82 2.34 1.08
CA LEU A 108 -11.44 2.74 1.36
C LEU A 108 -11.41 3.46 2.72
N PRO A 109 -10.59 3.02 3.70
CA PRO A 109 -10.47 3.71 4.98
C PRO A 109 -9.86 5.10 4.81
N ASN A 110 -10.56 6.09 5.36
CA ASN A 110 -10.13 7.48 5.49
C ASN A 110 -8.93 7.58 6.44
N ILE A 111 -7.71 7.64 5.90
CA ILE A 111 -6.52 8.07 6.65
C ILE A 111 -6.13 9.45 6.09
N GLN A 112 -6.62 10.50 6.74
CA GLN A 112 -6.14 11.87 6.56
C GLN A 112 -4.73 12.00 7.14
N PRO A 113 -3.72 12.44 6.38
CA PRO A 113 -2.54 13.06 6.95
C PRO A 113 -2.88 14.52 7.26
N HIS A 114 -2.89 14.88 8.54
CA HIS A 114 -2.96 16.27 8.98
C HIS A 114 -1.71 17.04 8.54
N THR A 115 -1.78 17.75 7.42
CA THR A 115 -0.79 18.79 7.11
C THR A 115 -1.39 20.14 7.44
N LYS A 116 -0.86 20.76 8.49
CA LYS A 116 -1.15 22.15 8.89
C LYS A 116 -0.91 23.06 7.69
N SER A 117 -2.00 23.59 7.12
CA SER A 117 -1.98 24.66 6.13
C SER A 117 -1.38 25.91 6.77
N ILE A 118 -0.15 26.25 6.42
CA ILE A 118 0.38 27.60 6.63
C ILE A 118 -0.30 28.48 5.56
N GLN A 119 -1.36 29.18 5.97
CA GLN A 119 -1.93 30.26 5.20
C GLN A 119 -0.91 31.40 5.13
N HIS A 120 -0.19 31.52 4.01
CA HIS A 120 0.43 32.78 3.65
C HIS A 120 -0.64 33.68 3.01
N ASN A 121 -1.40 34.35 3.87
CA ASN A 121 -2.15 35.54 3.49
C ASN A 121 -1.13 36.66 3.19
N PHE A 122 -0.88 36.92 1.91
CA PHE A 122 -0.35 38.22 1.49
C PHE A 122 -1.51 39.06 0.99
N SER A 123 -2.22 39.65 1.93
CA SER A 123 -3.05 40.83 1.71
C SER A 123 -2.12 42.03 1.48
N ASN A 124 -1.81 42.31 0.21
CA ASN A 124 -1.32 43.64 -0.18
C ASN A 124 -2.47 44.38 -0.84
N ILE A 125 -3.19 45.11 0.01
CA ILE A 125 -3.95 46.30 -0.38
C ILE A 125 -2.89 47.34 -0.75
N PHE A 126 -2.78 47.68 -2.03
CA PHE A 126 -2.26 48.98 -2.44
C PHE A 126 -3.42 49.82 -2.97
N PRO A 127 -3.55 51.09 -2.55
CA PRO A 127 -4.67 51.93 -2.93
C PRO A 127 -4.61 52.23 -4.41
N LEU A 128 -5.72 51.96 -5.09
CA LEU A 128 -6.02 52.49 -6.41
C LEU A 128 -6.04 54.03 -6.32
N SER A 129 -4.92 54.67 -6.63
CA SER A 129 -4.89 56.11 -6.87
C SER A 129 -5.64 56.38 -8.17
N LYS A 130 -6.92 56.72 -8.03
CA LYS A 130 -7.64 57.47 -9.04
C LYS A 130 -6.86 58.78 -9.27
N SER A 131 -6.27 58.93 -10.45
CA SER A 131 -6.11 60.24 -11.06
C SER A 131 -6.94 60.22 -12.33
N SER A 132 -8.09 60.89 -12.24
CA SER A 132 -8.96 61.24 -13.34
C SER A 132 -8.16 62.01 -14.39
N GLN A 133 -8.38 61.70 -15.66
CA GLN A 133 -8.65 62.70 -16.68
C GLN A 133 -9.26 62.03 -17.91
N ALA A 134 -10.58 62.08 -17.95
CA ALA A 134 -11.29 62.17 -19.20
C ALA A 134 -10.79 63.42 -19.93
N ILE A 135 -10.09 63.25 -21.05
CA ILE A 135 -9.90 64.32 -22.04
C ILE A 135 -10.08 63.70 -23.42
N LEU A 136 -11.32 63.90 -23.90
CA LEU A 136 -11.69 64.33 -25.25
C LEU A 136 -10.97 63.66 -26.42
N VAL A 137 -11.79 62.92 -27.18
CA VAL A 137 -11.71 62.90 -28.64
C VAL A 137 -11.48 64.33 -29.11
N MET A 138 -10.25 64.65 -29.49
CA MET A 138 -9.96 65.85 -30.24
C MET A 138 -9.98 65.46 -31.70
N ASP A 139 -11.14 65.69 -32.30
CA ASP A 139 -11.23 66.03 -33.71
C ASP A 139 -10.11 67.00 -34.05
N VAL A 140 -9.37 66.66 -35.09
CA VAL A 140 -8.34 67.49 -35.71
C VAL A 140 -8.94 68.88 -35.95
N PRO A 141 -8.43 69.95 -35.30
CA PRO A 141 -8.76 71.29 -35.71
C PRO A 141 -8.02 71.57 -37.02
N LYS A 142 -8.69 71.33 -38.14
CA LYS A 142 -8.47 72.11 -39.36
C LYS A 142 -8.81 73.55 -39.00
N ASN A 143 -7.81 74.35 -38.64
CA ASN A 143 -7.76 75.80 -38.80
C ASN A 143 -6.47 76.33 -38.16
N CYS A 144 -5.37 76.27 -38.91
CA CYS A 144 -4.33 77.26 -38.73
C CYS A 144 -4.91 78.60 -39.19
N LYS A 145 -5.35 79.40 -38.22
CA LYS A 145 -5.69 80.80 -38.43
C LYS A 145 -4.51 81.46 -39.15
N GLY A 146 -4.74 81.86 -40.39
CA GLY A 146 -3.88 82.82 -41.06
C GLY A 146 -3.84 84.08 -40.21
N THR A 147 -2.64 84.55 -39.89
CA THR A 147 -2.45 85.92 -39.43
C THR A 147 -2.82 86.81 -40.61
N GLN A 148 -4.03 87.37 -40.57
CA GLN A 148 -4.44 88.45 -41.45
C GLN A 148 -3.53 89.66 -41.16
N THR A 149 -2.70 90.04 -42.13
CA THR A 149 -2.13 91.38 -42.18
C THR A 149 -3.27 92.34 -42.47
N THR A 150 -3.58 93.19 -41.51
CA THR A 150 -4.46 94.35 -41.64
C THR A 150 -3.92 95.26 -42.75
N LYS A 151 -4.73 95.46 -43.80
CA LYS A 151 -4.57 96.58 -44.73
C LYS A 151 -5.09 97.84 -44.03
N GLU A 152 -4.19 98.64 -43.48
CA GLU A 152 -4.40 100.08 -43.39
C GLU A 152 -3.22 100.78 -44.07
N LEU A 153 -3.60 101.56 -45.08
CA LEU A 153 -2.73 102.34 -45.92
C LEU A 153 -3.03 103.79 -45.58
N THR A 154 -2.15 104.46 -44.84
CA THR A 154 -2.06 105.92 -44.86
C THR A 154 -0.61 106.37 -44.70
N SER A 155 -0.28 107.31 -45.57
CA SER A 155 0.98 107.97 -45.84
C SER A 155 1.82 108.37 -44.62
N GLU A 156 3.14 108.19 -44.73
CA GLU A 156 4.02 109.35 -44.64
C GLU A 156 5.36 109.14 -45.38
N LYS A 157 5.67 110.13 -46.19
CA LYS A 157 6.70 110.16 -47.23
C LYS A 157 7.99 110.64 -46.59
N LYS A 158 8.98 109.76 -46.41
CA LYS A 158 10.39 110.16 -46.22
C LYS A 158 11.26 109.42 -47.22
N ASN A 159 11.50 110.11 -48.33
CA ASN A 159 12.43 109.73 -49.38
C ASN A 159 13.84 109.89 -48.84
N SER A 160 14.49 108.80 -48.41
CA SER A 160 15.93 108.79 -48.19
C SER A 160 16.45 107.35 -48.14
N CYS A 161 16.71 106.78 -49.31
CA CYS A 161 17.90 105.97 -49.62
C CYS A 161 17.69 105.32 -51.00
N GLN A 162 18.49 105.72 -52.00
CA GLN A 162 18.77 104.85 -53.14
C GLN A 162 19.61 103.68 -52.62
N GLN A 163 18.94 102.64 -52.14
CA GLN A 163 19.56 101.35 -51.84
C GLN A 163 19.29 100.45 -53.04
N THR A 164 20.35 99.91 -53.62
CA THR A 164 20.39 99.15 -54.87
C THR A 164 19.27 98.09 -54.98
N ASP A 165 18.57 98.06 -56.11
CA ASP A 165 17.51 97.09 -56.48
C ASP A 165 17.94 95.61 -56.32
N CYS A 166 19.25 95.34 -56.41
CA CYS A 166 19.83 94.02 -56.14
C CYS A 166 19.83 93.63 -54.65
N GLY A 167 19.82 94.59 -53.71
CA GLY A 167 19.80 94.33 -52.27
C GLY A 167 18.42 93.87 -51.78
N THR A 168 17.35 94.46 -52.31
CA THR A 168 15.97 94.08 -52.00
C THR A 168 15.63 92.68 -52.55
N ALA A 169 16.05 92.37 -53.78
CA ALA A 169 15.84 91.05 -54.39
C ALA A 169 16.68 89.94 -53.74
N VAL A 170 17.85 90.25 -53.16
CA VAL A 170 18.65 89.30 -52.36
C VAL A 170 17.94 88.98 -51.04
N LEU A 171 17.44 90.00 -50.33
CA LEU A 171 16.67 89.81 -49.10
C LEU A 171 15.38 89.01 -49.33
N ASP A 172 14.65 89.24 -50.42
CA ASP A 172 13.45 88.47 -50.76
C ASP A 172 13.74 86.98 -50.99
N LYS A 173 14.86 86.65 -51.64
CA LYS A 173 15.30 85.25 -51.83
C LYS A 173 15.65 84.58 -50.51
N GLU A 174 16.36 85.28 -49.63
CA GLU A 174 16.72 84.79 -48.29
C GLU A 174 15.46 84.60 -47.41
N ILE A 175 14.49 85.50 -47.49
CA ILE A 175 13.20 85.39 -46.79
C ILE A 175 12.40 84.19 -47.29
N ILE A 176 12.32 83.97 -48.61
CA ILE A 176 11.64 82.80 -49.19
C ILE A 176 12.36 81.51 -48.77
N GLN A 177 13.70 81.50 -48.79
CA GLN A 177 14.48 80.36 -48.37
C GLN A 177 14.25 80.03 -46.88
N LEU A 178 14.19 81.05 -46.01
CA LEU A 178 13.87 80.87 -44.61
C LEU A 178 12.44 80.34 -44.40
N SER A 179 11.48 80.83 -45.18
CA SER A 179 10.10 80.32 -45.17
C SER A 179 10.05 78.83 -45.54
N ASN A 180 10.83 78.41 -46.55
CA ASN A 180 10.93 77.00 -46.94
C ASN A 180 11.53 76.13 -45.83
N TYR A 181 12.61 76.59 -45.18
CA TYR A 181 13.19 75.85 -44.04
C TYR A 181 12.23 75.76 -42.86
N LEU A 182 11.48 76.84 -42.58
CA LEU A 182 10.47 76.84 -41.52
C LEU A 182 9.34 75.84 -41.81
N ASN A 183 8.82 75.83 -43.05
CA ASN A 183 7.79 74.89 -43.48
C ASN A 183 8.28 73.44 -43.45
N GLU A 184 9.53 73.19 -43.87
CA GLU A 184 10.11 71.86 -43.85
C GLU A 184 10.37 71.37 -42.41
N ALA A 185 10.85 72.25 -41.53
CA ALA A 185 11.01 71.97 -40.10
C ALA A 185 9.66 71.61 -39.45
N LEU A 186 8.61 72.38 -39.75
CA LEU A 186 7.25 72.10 -39.27
C LEU A 186 6.72 70.75 -39.78
N HIS A 187 6.95 70.42 -41.05
CA HIS A 187 6.56 69.12 -41.59
C HIS A 187 7.28 67.95 -40.91
N ARG A 188 8.60 68.07 -40.70
CA ARG A 188 9.39 67.07 -39.95
C ARG A 188 8.88 66.90 -38.51
N GLU A 189 8.49 67.99 -37.86
CA GLU A 189 7.90 67.96 -36.51
C GLU A 189 6.58 67.18 -36.49
N LEU A 190 5.68 67.43 -37.45
CA LEU A 190 4.41 66.71 -37.54
C LEU A 190 4.62 65.21 -37.77
N VAL A 191 5.55 64.84 -38.66
CA VAL A 191 5.91 63.43 -38.90
C VAL A 191 6.50 62.79 -37.65
N LEU A 192 7.36 63.50 -36.92
CA LEU A 192 7.95 62.99 -35.66
C LEU A 192 6.87 62.77 -34.59
N LYS A 193 5.89 63.69 -34.47
CA LYS A 193 4.73 63.53 -33.58
C LYS A 193 3.91 62.30 -33.93
N GLN A 194 3.61 62.07 -35.21
CA GLN A 194 2.91 60.86 -35.64
C GLN A 194 3.69 59.59 -35.29
N LYS A 195 5.01 59.59 -35.51
CA LYS A 195 5.88 58.46 -35.13
C LYS A 195 5.87 58.23 -33.62
N MET A 196 5.87 59.28 -32.81
CA MET A 196 5.76 59.19 -31.35
C MET A 196 4.45 58.52 -30.91
N VAL A 197 3.31 58.91 -31.50
CA VAL A 197 2.00 58.30 -31.19
C VAL A 197 2.00 56.81 -31.51
N ILE A 198 2.46 56.43 -32.71
CA ILE A 198 2.53 55.01 -33.12
C ILE A 198 3.45 54.22 -32.19
N LEU A 199 4.61 54.78 -31.82
CA LEU A 199 5.53 54.12 -30.89
C LEU A 199 4.92 53.92 -29.51
N GLN A 200 4.15 54.89 -29.02
CA GLN A 200 3.46 54.79 -27.74
C GLN A 200 2.36 53.72 -27.76
N GLU A 201 1.60 53.62 -28.86
CA GLU A 201 0.61 52.56 -29.06
C GLU A 201 1.26 51.17 -29.15
N LEU A 202 2.34 51.04 -29.91
CA LEU A 202 3.11 49.79 -30.02
C LEU A 202 3.67 49.36 -28.67
N LEU A 203 4.17 50.31 -27.87
CA LEU A 203 4.67 50.02 -26.52
C LEU A 203 3.54 49.53 -25.60
N ALA A 204 2.37 50.16 -25.64
CA ALA A 204 1.21 49.72 -24.87
C ALA A 204 0.79 48.29 -25.25
N MET A 205 0.70 47.99 -26.54
CA MET A 205 0.39 46.64 -27.03
C MET A 205 1.45 45.61 -26.62
N LEU A 206 2.74 45.98 -26.66
CA LEU A 206 3.82 45.09 -26.24
C LEU A 206 3.76 44.78 -24.75
N LEU A 207 3.47 45.79 -23.91
CA LEU A 207 3.32 45.61 -22.46
C LEU A 207 2.14 44.70 -22.14
N GLU A 208 0.99 44.88 -22.79
CA GLU A 208 -0.18 44.02 -22.61
C GLU A 208 0.10 42.58 -23.06
N ALA A 209 0.79 42.41 -24.19
CA ALA A 209 1.19 41.09 -24.68
C ALA A 209 2.18 40.41 -23.71
N ALA A 210 3.15 41.16 -23.19
CA ALA A 210 4.08 40.67 -22.17
C ALA A 210 3.33 40.26 -20.89
N GLU A 211 2.32 41.03 -20.48
CA GLU A 211 1.50 40.73 -19.30
C GLU A 211 0.76 39.39 -19.44
N LYS A 212 0.08 39.23 -20.57
CA LYS A 212 -0.62 37.99 -20.91
C LYS A 212 0.35 36.80 -20.97
N SER A 213 1.54 37.02 -21.53
CA SER A 213 2.56 35.98 -21.65
C SER A 213 3.06 35.49 -20.29
N TRP A 214 3.47 36.36 -19.37
CA TRP A 214 3.99 35.91 -18.07
C TRP A 214 2.89 35.29 -17.22
N LYS A 215 1.65 35.79 -17.30
CA LYS A 215 0.50 35.23 -16.60
C LYS A 215 0.16 33.83 -17.12
N GLY A 216 0.22 33.63 -18.43
CA GLY A 216 0.10 32.32 -19.07
C GLY A 216 1.18 31.35 -18.58
N GLN A 217 2.45 31.78 -18.61
CA GLN A 217 3.60 30.98 -18.18
C GLN A 217 3.46 30.55 -16.71
N PHE A 218 3.10 31.47 -15.81
CA PHE A 218 2.89 31.16 -14.41
C PHE A 218 1.80 30.11 -14.18
N ASN A 219 0.68 30.22 -14.91
CA ASN A 219 -0.39 29.24 -14.81
C ASN A 219 0.03 27.85 -15.32
N GLU A 220 0.78 27.81 -16.41
CA GLU A 220 1.36 26.57 -16.93
C GLU A 220 2.29 25.91 -15.90
N ASP A 221 3.19 26.69 -15.29
CA ASP A 221 4.12 26.19 -14.28
C ASP A 221 3.39 25.68 -13.04
N LYS A 222 2.34 26.39 -12.59
CA LYS A 222 1.46 25.93 -11.50
C LYS A 222 0.79 24.60 -11.83
N LEU A 223 0.28 24.43 -13.05
CA LEU A 223 -0.34 23.19 -13.49
C LEU A 223 0.67 22.06 -13.63
N LYS A 224 1.88 22.31 -14.16
CA LYS A 224 2.97 21.34 -14.22
C LYS A 224 3.37 20.84 -12.83
N CYS A 225 3.49 21.73 -11.84
CA CYS A 225 3.77 21.34 -10.45
C CYS A 225 2.67 20.42 -9.90
N ARG A 226 1.39 20.75 -10.13
CA ARG A 226 0.27 19.91 -9.69
C ARG A 226 0.24 18.55 -10.39
N LEU A 227 0.51 18.53 -11.70
CA LEU A 227 0.59 17.32 -12.50
C LEU A 227 1.72 16.41 -11.99
N SER A 228 2.91 16.95 -11.75
CA SER A 228 4.05 16.21 -11.20
C SER A 228 3.76 15.63 -9.81
N MET A 229 3.06 16.38 -8.94
CA MET A 229 2.63 15.87 -7.64
C MET A 229 1.67 14.68 -7.78
N LEU A 230 0.66 14.77 -8.66
CA LEU A 230 -0.31 13.70 -8.88
C LEU A 230 0.33 12.46 -9.51
N GLU A 231 1.24 12.65 -10.47
CA GLU A 231 2.03 11.56 -11.05
C GLU A 231 2.89 10.86 -9.99
N ASN A 232 3.53 11.62 -9.10
CA ASN A 232 4.31 11.05 -8.01
C ASN A 232 3.45 10.25 -7.03
N GLN A 233 2.26 10.77 -6.68
CA GLN A 233 1.31 10.03 -5.85
C GLN A 233 0.86 8.73 -6.52
N LEU A 234 0.50 8.78 -7.80
CA LEU A 234 0.10 7.59 -8.56
C LEU A 234 1.25 6.58 -8.63
N GLN A 235 2.48 7.05 -8.84
CA GLN A 235 3.67 6.21 -8.86
C GLN A 235 3.91 5.53 -7.51
N ILE A 236 3.80 6.27 -6.41
CA ILE A 236 3.93 5.73 -5.04
C ILE A 236 2.84 4.68 -4.79
N CYS A 237 1.57 4.96 -5.10
CA CYS A 237 0.49 3.99 -4.97
C CYS A 237 0.76 2.73 -5.81
N THR A 238 1.18 2.89 -7.06
CA THR A 238 1.52 1.78 -7.96
C THR A 238 2.69 0.94 -7.43
N GLN A 239 3.69 1.59 -6.82
CA GLN A 239 4.85 0.92 -6.26
C GLN A 239 4.53 0.22 -4.93
N ASN A 240 3.78 0.87 -4.05
CA ASN A 240 3.34 0.31 -2.77
C ASN A 240 2.44 -0.91 -2.98
N TYR A 241 1.57 -0.85 -3.97
CA TYR A 241 0.74 -1.98 -4.41
C TYR A 241 1.35 -2.69 -5.61
N SER A 242 2.68 -2.89 -5.60
CA SER A 242 3.33 -3.66 -6.66
C SER A 242 2.65 -5.03 -6.80
N LYS A 243 2.47 -5.49 -8.05
CA LYS A 243 1.90 -6.82 -8.34
C LYS A 243 2.54 -7.94 -7.52
N ARG A 244 3.83 -7.82 -7.22
CA ARG A 244 4.59 -8.74 -6.36
C ARG A 244 4.20 -8.63 -4.88
N GLY A 245 4.05 -7.41 -4.35
CA GLY A 245 3.62 -7.17 -2.96
C GLY A 245 2.21 -7.69 -2.72
N LEU A 246 1.26 -7.36 -3.61
CA LEU A 246 -0.11 -7.87 -3.56
C LEU A 246 -0.15 -9.40 -3.66
N LYS A 247 0.59 -10.00 -4.61
CA LYS A 247 0.69 -11.46 -4.72
C LYS A 247 1.26 -12.10 -3.45
N ARG A 248 2.24 -11.47 -2.79
CA ARG A 248 2.80 -11.96 -1.53
C ARG A 248 1.76 -11.94 -0.41
N ILE A 249 1.03 -10.84 -0.24
CA ILE A 249 -0.02 -10.72 0.76
C ILE A 249 -1.12 -11.77 0.50
N LEU A 250 -1.52 -11.95 -0.77
CA LEU A 250 -2.55 -12.93 -1.12
C LEU A 250 -2.11 -14.38 -0.85
N LEU A 251 -0.85 -14.70 -1.13
CA LEU A 251 -0.28 -16.02 -0.78
C LEU A 251 -0.23 -16.24 0.73
N GLU A 252 0.21 -15.23 1.49
CA GLU A 252 0.25 -15.30 2.96
C GLU A 252 -1.16 -15.51 3.56
N MET A 253 -2.16 -14.78 3.06
CA MET A 253 -3.55 -14.94 3.52
C MET A 253 -4.10 -16.34 3.18
N GLU A 254 -3.77 -16.87 1.99
CA GLU A 254 -4.20 -18.21 1.60
C GLU A 254 -3.51 -19.30 2.45
N ASP A 255 -2.23 -19.14 2.77
CA ASP A 255 -1.50 -20.05 3.68
C ASP A 255 -2.10 -20.03 5.10
N GLN A 256 -2.40 -18.84 5.63
CA GLN A 256 -3.07 -18.70 6.93
C GLN A 256 -4.43 -19.38 6.94
N LYS A 257 -5.26 -19.16 5.92
CA LYS A 257 -6.56 -19.83 5.77
C LYS A 257 -6.40 -21.35 5.76
N GLN A 258 -5.46 -21.88 4.98
CA GLN A 258 -5.19 -23.32 4.91
C GLN A 258 -4.74 -23.87 6.26
N ASN A 259 -3.90 -23.14 6.99
CA ASN A 259 -3.45 -23.52 8.33
C ASN A 259 -4.60 -23.57 9.35
N TYR A 260 -5.52 -22.59 9.30
CA TYR A 260 -6.72 -22.61 10.16
C TYR A 260 -7.65 -23.78 9.81
N GLU A 261 -7.88 -24.02 8.52
CA GLU A 261 -8.69 -25.15 8.07
C GLU A 261 -8.08 -26.48 8.52
N GLN A 262 -6.75 -26.63 8.40
CA GLN A 262 -6.03 -27.82 8.83
C GLN A 262 -6.14 -28.04 10.34
N LYS A 263 -5.95 -26.99 11.15
CA LYS A 263 -6.10 -27.08 12.62
C LYS A 263 -7.50 -27.50 13.04
N VAL A 264 -8.53 -27.01 12.36
CA VAL A 264 -9.92 -27.41 12.63
C VAL A 264 -10.14 -28.88 12.25
N LYS A 265 -9.64 -29.31 11.09
CA LYS A 265 -9.72 -30.72 10.67
C LYS A 265 -9.02 -31.66 11.66
N GLU A 266 -7.81 -31.33 12.08
CA GLU A 266 -7.05 -32.11 13.06
C GLU A 266 -7.76 -32.17 14.42
N SER A 267 -8.30 -31.04 14.90
CA SER A 267 -9.05 -31.01 16.16
C SER A 267 -10.33 -31.84 16.09
N LEU A 268 -11.04 -31.82 14.95
CA LEU A 268 -12.24 -32.65 14.75
C LEU A 268 -11.88 -34.13 14.66
N GLN A 269 -10.80 -34.47 13.96
CA GLN A 269 -10.32 -35.85 13.89
C GLN A 269 -9.96 -36.37 15.29
N LYS A 270 -9.22 -35.59 16.08
CA LYS A 270 -8.88 -35.95 17.46
C LYS A 270 -10.13 -36.15 18.32
N LEU A 271 -11.13 -35.27 18.21
CA LEU A 271 -12.38 -35.40 18.95
C LEU A 271 -13.17 -36.66 18.54
N LEU A 272 -13.15 -37.01 17.25
CA LEU A 272 -13.77 -38.24 16.76
C LEU A 272 -13.06 -39.48 17.32
N GLU A 273 -11.72 -39.48 17.33
CA GLU A 273 -10.92 -40.54 17.94
C GLU A 273 -11.24 -40.70 19.44
N GLU A 274 -11.25 -39.60 20.20
CA GLU A 274 -11.62 -39.58 21.62
C GLU A 274 -13.06 -40.09 21.86
N LYS A 275 -14.02 -39.68 21.02
CA LYS A 275 -15.40 -40.17 21.08
C LYS A 275 -15.48 -41.68 20.84
N THR A 276 -14.76 -42.21 19.84
CA THR A 276 -14.75 -43.65 19.57
C THR A 276 -14.08 -44.44 20.69
N GLN A 277 -13.00 -43.90 21.29
CA GLN A 277 -12.34 -44.50 22.43
C GLN A 277 -13.26 -44.55 23.66
N ALA A 278 -13.94 -43.44 23.98
CA ALA A 278 -14.92 -43.39 25.06
C ALA A 278 -16.10 -44.36 24.83
N GLN A 279 -16.58 -44.47 23.60
CA GLN A 279 -17.63 -45.43 23.23
C GLN A 279 -17.20 -46.88 23.45
N ASN A 280 -15.97 -47.24 23.02
CA ASN A 280 -15.43 -48.58 23.23
C ASN A 280 -15.25 -48.91 24.72
N GLN A 281 -14.77 -47.93 25.51
CA GLN A 281 -14.66 -48.09 26.97
C GLN A 281 -16.03 -48.29 27.63
N PHE A 282 -17.02 -47.49 27.25
CA PHE A 282 -18.39 -47.64 27.73
C PHE A 282 -18.96 -49.02 27.39
N GLN A 283 -18.78 -49.47 26.14
CA GLN A 283 -19.24 -50.79 25.72
C GLN A 283 -18.56 -51.89 26.54
N ASN A 284 -17.23 -51.83 26.73
CA ASN A 284 -16.49 -52.80 27.55
C ASN A 284 -16.96 -52.83 29.01
N ALA A 285 -17.21 -51.65 29.62
CA ALA A 285 -17.76 -51.56 30.97
C ALA A 285 -19.16 -52.20 31.03
N GLN A 286 -20.02 -51.92 30.05
CA GLN A 286 -21.35 -52.53 29.95
C GLN A 286 -21.28 -54.05 29.85
N TRP A 287 -20.37 -54.61 29.03
CA TRP A 287 -20.15 -56.06 28.97
C TRP A 287 -19.70 -56.62 30.31
N SER A 288 -18.74 -55.98 30.98
CA SER A 288 -18.27 -56.40 32.30
C SER A 288 -19.39 -56.36 33.35
N ASP A 289 -20.26 -55.35 33.33
CA ASP A 289 -21.41 -55.24 34.23
C ASP A 289 -22.42 -56.35 33.98
N THR A 290 -22.74 -56.66 32.72
CA THR A 290 -23.63 -57.79 32.40
C THR A 290 -23.06 -59.13 32.86
N GLN A 291 -21.75 -59.34 32.72
CA GLN A 291 -21.07 -60.53 33.22
C GLN A 291 -21.09 -60.59 34.75
N ASN A 292 -20.82 -59.47 35.43
CA ASN A 292 -20.88 -59.38 36.89
C ASN A 292 -22.30 -59.66 37.40
N SER A 293 -23.34 -59.13 36.76
CA SER A 293 -24.74 -59.44 37.13
C SER A 293 -25.07 -60.93 36.96
N GLN A 294 -24.59 -61.57 35.89
CA GLN A 294 -24.75 -63.02 35.70
C GLN A 294 -24.04 -63.83 36.80
N LEU A 295 -22.80 -63.44 37.15
CA LEU A 295 -22.07 -64.09 38.23
C LEU A 295 -22.75 -63.89 39.59
N GLN A 296 -23.27 -62.70 39.87
CA GLN A 296 -24.04 -62.41 41.08
C GLN A 296 -25.32 -63.25 41.14
N GLN A 297 -26.03 -63.41 40.03
CA GLN A 297 -27.20 -64.28 39.95
C GLN A 297 -26.84 -65.74 40.24
N ALA A 298 -25.79 -66.27 39.60
CA ALA A 298 -25.33 -67.63 39.83
C ALA A 298 -24.91 -67.86 41.29
N LEU A 299 -24.24 -66.89 41.92
CA LEU A 299 -23.92 -66.95 43.34
C LEU A 299 -25.19 -67.03 44.20
N LYS A 300 -26.20 -66.22 43.91
CA LYS A 300 -27.48 -66.24 44.62
C LYS A 300 -28.18 -67.59 44.50
N ASP A 301 -28.17 -68.18 43.30
CA ASP A 301 -28.77 -69.48 43.05
C ASP A 301 -28.06 -70.59 43.84
N MET A 302 -26.73 -70.56 43.88
CA MET A 302 -25.92 -71.51 44.67
C MET A 302 -26.12 -71.33 46.19
N GLU A 303 -26.30 -70.11 46.68
CA GLU A 303 -26.65 -69.86 48.08
C GLU A 303 -28.01 -70.45 48.46
N ASN A 304 -29.00 -70.30 47.58
CA ASN A 304 -30.33 -70.86 47.77
C ASN A 304 -30.28 -72.39 47.79
N GLU A 305 -29.52 -73.00 46.87
CA GLU A 305 -29.33 -74.45 46.84
C GLU A 305 -28.64 -74.96 48.11
N ARG A 306 -27.61 -74.26 48.58
CA ARG A 306 -26.96 -74.59 49.85
C ARG A 306 -27.96 -74.54 51.01
N ALA A 307 -28.81 -73.53 51.07
CA ALA A 307 -29.85 -73.41 52.10
C ALA A 307 -30.88 -74.55 52.01
N ASN A 308 -31.30 -74.93 50.80
CA ASN A 308 -32.18 -76.08 50.56
C ASN A 308 -31.55 -77.39 51.05
N LEU A 309 -30.28 -77.63 50.71
CA LEU A 309 -29.55 -78.82 51.16
C LEU A 309 -29.41 -78.86 52.68
N TYR A 310 -29.09 -77.74 53.33
CA TYR A 310 -29.07 -77.67 54.80
C TYR A 310 -30.43 -78.03 55.42
N SER A 311 -31.54 -77.51 54.87
CA SER A 311 -32.87 -77.88 55.34
C SER A 311 -33.15 -79.38 55.14
N ARG A 312 -32.69 -79.98 54.04
CA ARG A 312 -32.86 -81.42 53.80
C ARG A 312 -32.05 -82.27 54.76
N ILE A 313 -30.81 -81.85 55.06
CA ILE A 313 -29.96 -82.51 56.05
C ILE A 313 -30.64 -82.50 57.42
N ASN A 314 -31.11 -81.33 57.89
CA ASN A 314 -31.81 -81.23 59.17
C ASN A 314 -33.04 -82.16 59.22
N ASN A 315 -33.87 -82.18 58.16
CA ASN A 315 -35.02 -83.07 58.10
C ASN A 315 -34.62 -84.56 58.18
N LEU A 316 -33.54 -84.95 57.50
CA LEU A 316 -33.01 -86.32 57.56
C LEU A 316 -32.44 -86.66 58.95
N GLU A 317 -31.80 -85.70 59.63
CA GLU A 317 -31.33 -85.87 61.00
C GLU A 317 -32.50 -86.06 61.97
N GLU A 318 -33.56 -85.27 61.83
CA GLU A 318 -34.81 -85.45 62.60
C GLU A 318 -35.46 -86.81 62.32
N GLU A 319 -35.57 -87.22 61.05
CA GLU A 319 -36.06 -88.56 60.66
C GLU A 319 -35.20 -89.66 61.29
N ASN A 320 -33.87 -89.53 61.26
CA ASN A 320 -32.96 -90.50 61.87
C ASN A 320 -33.08 -90.58 63.40
N ILE A 321 -33.25 -89.44 64.09
CA ILE A 321 -33.51 -89.40 65.54
C ILE A 321 -34.80 -90.16 65.84
N LEU A 322 -35.87 -89.91 65.08
CA LEU A 322 -37.15 -90.59 65.25
C LEU A 322 -37.03 -92.11 65.01
N ILE A 323 -36.27 -92.53 63.99
CA ILE A 323 -35.98 -93.95 63.73
C ILE A 323 -35.20 -94.58 64.88
N MET A 324 -34.22 -93.87 65.45
CA MET A 324 -33.43 -94.33 66.58
C MET A 324 -34.32 -94.53 67.83
N GLU A 325 -35.18 -93.57 68.16
CA GLU A 325 -36.15 -93.69 69.25
C GLU A 325 -37.10 -94.89 69.05
N TYR A 326 -37.57 -95.11 67.82
CA TYR A 326 -38.39 -96.27 67.49
C TYR A 326 -37.65 -97.61 67.66
N LEU A 327 -36.39 -97.67 67.24
CA LEU A 327 -35.55 -98.87 67.41
C LEU A 327 -35.32 -99.18 68.89
N ASP A 328 -35.03 -98.18 69.72
CA ASP A 328 -34.89 -98.34 71.17
C ASP A 328 -36.17 -98.91 71.81
N GLU A 329 -37.34 -98.44 71.37
CA GLU A 329 -38.62 -98.96 71.86
C GLU A 329 -38.85 -100.43 71.47
N VAL A 330 -38.51 -100.80 70.23
CA VAL A 330 -38.60 -102.19 69.75
C VAL A 330 -37.60 -103.09 70.47
N GLU A 331 -36.37 -102.63 70.70
CA GLU A 331 -35.36 -103.37 71.45
C GLU A 331 -35.76 -103.56 72.91
N GLY A 332 -36.35 -102.53 73.53
CA GLY A 332 -36.99 -102.63 74.84
C GLY A 332 -38.08 -103.70 74.88
N LYS A 333 -39.01 -103.69 73.90
CA LYS A 333 -40.03 -104.74 73.76
C LYS A 333 -39.40 -106.12 73.61
N LEU A 334 -38.38 -106.27 72.79
CA LEU A 334 -37.67 -107.54 72.59
C LEU A 334 -37.02 -108.05 73.89
N GLN A 335 -36.41 -107.18 74.68
CA GLN A 335 -35.80 -107.55 75.96
C GLN A 335 -36.87 -107.97 76.99
N THR A 336 -38.03 -107.31 77.00
CA THR A 336 -39.15 -107.75 77.85
C THR A 336 -39.66 -109.13 77.45
N GLU A 337 -39.81 -109.41 76.16
CA GLU A 337 -40.15 -110.73 75.62
C GLU A 337 -39.10 -111.80 75.99
N LYS A 338 -37.81 -111.47 75.84
CA LYS A 338 -36.72 -112.37 76.22
C LYS A 338 -36.74 -112.71 77.71
N ASN A 339 -37.02 -111.73 78.57
CA ASN A 339 -37.17 -111.94 80.01
C ASN A 339 -38.42 -112.79 80.33
N GLN A 340 -39.55 -112.53 79.66
CA GLN A 340 -40.76 -113.36 79.79
C GLN A 340 -40.50 -114.81 79.37
N LYS A 341 -39.77 -115.02 78.26
CA LYS A 341 -39.33 -116.35 77.79
C LYS A 341 -38.45 -117.05 78.83
N LEU A 342 -37.47 -116.36 79.41
CA LEU A 342 -36.61 -116.87 80.47
C LEU A 342 -37.41 -117.30 81.71
N ILE A 343 -38.42 -116.51 82.10
CA ILE A 343 -39.33 -116.86 83.20
C ILE A 343 -40.14 -118.11 82.85
N LEU A 344 -40.66 -118.22 81.62
CA LEU A 344 -41.38 -119.40 81.14
C LEU A 344 -40.48 -120.65 81.05
N GLU A 345 -39.22 -120.51 80.63
CA GLU A 345 -38.21 -121.58 80.66
C GLU A 345 -37.92 -122.01 82.10
N ALA A 346 -37.75 -121.07 83.03
CA ALA A 346 -37.53 -121.39 84.44
C ALA A 346 -38.77 -122.03 85.12
N THR A 347 -39.99 -121.67 84.71
CA THR A 347 -41.21 -122.33 85.22
C THR A 347 -41.40 -123.71 84.61
N THR A 348 -41.07 -123.90 83.33
CA THR A 348 -41.06 -125.23 82.69
C THR A 348 -39.99 -126.15 83.29
N GLU A 349 -38.79 -125.64 83.58
CA GLU A 349 -37.76 -126.36 84.33
C GLU A 349 -38.24 -126.74 85.74
N ARG A 350 -38.85 -125.81 86.50
CA ARG A 350 -39.43 -126.15 87.82
C ARG A 350 -40.54 -127.19 87.74
N LEU A 351 -41.41 -127.12 86.73
CA LEU A 351 -42.44 -128.14 86.49
C LEU A 351 -41.82 -129.49 86.12
N GLN A 352 -40.71 -129.52 85.38
CA GLN A 352 -39.92 -130.73 85.13
C GLN A 352 -39.27 -131.29 86.42
N THR A 353 -38.75 -130.44 87.30
CA THR A 353 -38.17 -130.88 88.59
C THR A 353 -39.23 -131.44 89.55
N ILE A 354 -40.43 -130.86 89.57
CA ILE A 354 -41.56 -131.37 90.36
C ILE A 354 -42.08 -132.70 89.78
N SER A 355 -42.00 -132.90 88.46
CA SER A 355 -42.33 -134.16 87.79
C SER A 355 -41.33 -135.30 88.04
N LEU A 356 -40.14 -135.04 88.59
CA LEU A 356 -39.09 -136.04 88.86
C LEU A 356 -38.98 -136.44 90.34
N CYS A 357 -39.80 -135.83 91.21
CA CYS A 357 -39.93 -136.19 92.63
C CYS A 357 -41.19 -137.02 92.96
N HIS A 358 -41.91 -137.48 91.93
CA HIS A 358 -42.86 -138.60 91.99
C HIS A 358 -42.23 -139.82 91.32
#